data_AF-A0A7C6RSU0-F1
#
_entry.id   AF-A0A7C6RSU0-F1
#
_cell.length_a   1.000
_cell.length_b   1.000
_cell.length_c   1.000
_cell.angle_alpha   90.00
_cell.angle_beta   90.00
_cell.angle_gamma   90.00
#
_symmetry.space_group_name_H-M   'P 1'
#
loop_
_entity.id
_entity.type
_entity.pdbx_description
1 polymer ?
#
loop_
_entity_poly.entity_id
_entity_poly.type
_entity_poly.pdbx_seq_one_letter_code
_entity_poly.pdbx_strand_id
1 'polypeptide(L)'
;MIPSPSFIASVLAGLMARAGVLQLTKHGYMPQSTYIKAALKALEKDDLDEAVHHYKLATKRWRPSQKTEIAEEIISSAIGLRIAKLQNRLAELEPMINPSWRSLQYWRNLLPRNRQKLEELREEQRGLQEAIQVLSSIQEKLKENA
;
A
#
# COMPACT_ATOMS: atom_id res chain seq x y z
N MET A 1 -18.03 -39.91 -26.09
CA MET A 1 -18.41 -40.15 -24.68
C MET A 1 -19.22 -38.95 -24.22
N ILE A 2 -20.50 -39.15 -23.86
CA ILE A 2 -21.35 -38.08 -23.33
C ILE A 2 -21.14 -38.04 -21.81
N PRO A 3 -20.75 -36.90 -21.22
CA PRO A 3 -20.50 -36.81 -19.79
C PRO A 3 -21.77 -37.14 -18.99
N SER A 4 -21.62 -37.84 -17.86
CA SER A 4 -22.76 -38.28 -17.06
C SER A 4 -23.52 -37.07 -16.49
N PRO A 5 -24.85 -37.14 -16.34
CA PRO A 5 -25.65 -36.05 -15.78
C PRO A 5 -25.18 -35.63 -14.38
N SER A 6 -24.69 -36.60 -13.59
CA SER A 6 -24.07 -36.41 -12.28
C SER A 6 -22.80 -35.55 -12.34
N PHE A 7 -21.96 -35.74 -13.36
CA PHE A 7 -20.73 -34.96 -13.55
C PHE A 7 -21.03 -33.52 -14.00
N ILE A 8 -22.03 -33.33 -14.86
CA ILE A 8 -22.46 -31.99 -15.27
C ILE A 8 -23.04 -31.24 -14.07
N ALA A 9 -23.87 -31.89 -13.25
CA ALA A 9 -24.46 -31.29 -12.06
C ALA A 9 -23.41 -30.88 -11.02
N SER A 10 -22.37 -31.68 -10.80
CA SER A 10 -21.31 -31.36 -9.83
C SER A 10 -20.42 -30.20 -10.30
N VAL A 11 -20.10 -30.12 -11.60
CA VAL A 11 -19.38 -28.98 -12.18
C VAL A 11 -20.21 -27.71 -12.10
N LEU A 12 -21.51 -27.78 -12.40
CA LEU A 12 -22.42 -26.63 -12.34
C LEU A 12 -22.61 -26.14 -10.90
N ALA A 13 -22.74 -27.06 -9.94
CA ALA A 13 -22.80 -26.72 -8.51
C ALA A 13 -21.50 -26.07 -8.02
N GLY A 14 -20.34 -26.58 -8.45
CA GLY A 14 -19.04 -25.97 -8.15
C GLY A 14 -18.87 -24.57 -8.74
N LEU A 15 -19.38 -24.33 -9.94
CA LEU A 15 -19.38 -23.01 -10.59
C LEU A 15 -20.34 -22.03 -9.91
N MET A 16 -21.55 -22.46 -9.58
CA MET A 16 -22.53 -21.66 -8.83
C MET A 16 -22.02 -21.30 -7.43
N ALA A 17 -21.41 -22.25 -6.72
CA ALA A 17 -20.81 -22.01 -5.41
C ALA A 17 -19.67 -20.98 -5.50
N ARG A 18 -18.80 -21.07 -6.53
CA ARG A 18 -17.75 -20.07 -6.78
C ARG A 18 -18.33 -18.69 -7.10
N ALA A 19 -19.37 -18.62 -7.92
CA ALA A 19 -20.03 -17.35 -8.25
C ALA A 19 -20.67 -16.70 -7.02
N GLY A 20 -21.33 -17.50 -6.16
CA GLY A 20 -21.90 -17.04 -4.90
C GLY A 20 -20.84 -16.54 -3.92
N VAL A 21 -19.73 -17.28 -3.76
CA VAL A 21 -18.58 -16.86 -2.94
C VAL A 21 -17.99 -15.54 -3.45
N LEU A 22 -17.87 -15.36 -4.78
CA LEU A 22 -17.39 -14.12 -5.40
C LEU A 22 -18.34 -12.93 -5.23
N GLN A 23 -19.65 -13.16 -5.20
CA GLN A 23 -20.61 -12.09 -4.91
C GLN A 23 -20.59 -11.71 -3.43
N LEU A 24 -20.47 -12.70 -2.53
CA LEU A 24 -20.38 -12.48 -1.09
C LEU A 24 -19.09 -11.77 -0.68
N THR A 25 -17.96 -12.07 -1.32
CA THR A 25 -16.69 -11.35 -1.09
C THR A 25 -16.81 -9.89 -1.50
N LYS A 26 -17.37 -9.60 -2.69
CA LYS A 26 -17.57 -8.23 -3.20
C LYS A 26 -18.45 -7.37 -2.30
N HIS A 27 -19.46 -7.97 -1.68
CA HIS A 27 -20.41 -7.24 -0.84
C HIS A 27 -20.05 -7.20 0.64
N GLY A 28 -18.90 -7.74 1.07
CA GLY A 28 -18.52 -7.67 2.48
C GLY A 28 -19.27 -8.67 3.37
N TYR A 29 -19.67 -9.84 2.87
CA TYR A 29 -20.40 -10.85 3.67
C TYR A 29 -19.52 -12.00 4.17
N MET A 30 -18.23 -12.02 3.83
CA MET A 30 -17.30 -13.05 4.33
C MET A 30 -16.91 -12.81 5.79
N PRO A 31 -16.51 -13.85 6.55
CA PRO A 31 -16.00 -13.65 7.91
C PRO A 31 -14.86 -12.63 7.97
N GLN A 32 -14.78 -11.86 9.06
CA GLN A 32 -13.72 -10.86 9.30
C GLN A 32 -12.30 -11.43 9.08
N SER A 33 -12.06 -12.69 9.47
CA SER A 33 -10.79 -13.39 9.27
C SER A 33 -10.39 -13.56 7.79
N THR A 34 -11.35 -13.69 6.88
CA THR A 34 -11.10 -13.78 5.43
C THR A 34 -10.52 -12.48 4.90
N TYR A 35 -11.08 -11.34 5.31
CA TYR A 35 -10.60 -10.03 4.90
C TYR A 35 -9.26 -9.67 5.53
N ILE A 36 -9.03 -10.00 6.81
CA ILE A 36 -7.71 -9.83 7.44
C ILE A 36 -6.65 -10.65 6.70
N LYS A 37 -6.94 -11.92 6.37
CA LYS A 37 -6.00 -12.77 5.62
C LYS A 37 -5.71 -12.19 4.24
N ALA A 38 -6.72 -11.65 3.56
CA ALA A 38 -6.56 -10.99 2.27
C ALA A 38 -5.70 -9.72 2.39
N ALA A 39 -5.91 -8.91 3.43
CA ALA A 39 -5.14 -7.70 3.70
C ALA A 39 -3.65 -8.01 3.91
N LEU A 40 -3.34 -8.99 4.76
CA LEU A 40 -1.96 -9.41 5.01
C LEU A 40 -1.29 -10.02 3.77
N LYS A 41 -2.06 -10.76 2.94
CA LYS A 41 -1.55 -11.32 1.69
C LYS A 41 -1.29 -10.26 0.62
N ALA A 42 -2.11 -9.21 0.56
CA ALA A 42 -1.87 -8.07 -0.31
C ALA A 42 -0.60 -7.31 0.13
N LEU A 43 -0.43 -7.13 1.44
CA LEU A 43 0.77 -6.51 2.00
C LEU A 43 2.04 -7.31 1.68
N GLU A 44 1.99 -8.64 1.76
CA GLU A 44 3.09 -9.53 1.37
C GLU A 44 3.49 -9.37 -0.11
N LYS A 45 2.54 -9.01 -0.97
CA LYS A 45 2.75 -8.73 -2.40
C LYS A 45 3.10 -7.27 -2.70
N ASP A 46 3.39 -6.49 -1.66
CA ASP A 46 3.63 -5.06 -1.72
C ASP A 46 2.45 -4.18 -2.19
N ASP A 47 1.25 -4.74 -2.34
CA ASP A 47 0.02 -4.01 -2.70
C ASP A 47 -0.64 -3.41 -1.45
N LEU A 48 -0.25 -2.18 -1.14
CA LEU A 48 -0.74 -1.47 0.04
C LEU A 48 -2.20 -1.02 -0.12
N ASP A 49 -2.62 -0.67 -1.33
CA ASP A 49 -3.97 -0.19 -1.57
C ASP A 49 -4.99 -1.33 -1.38
N GLU A 50 -4.67 -2.51 -1.92
CA GLU A 50 -5.47 -3.72 -1.72
C GLU A 50 -5.45 -4.17 -0.25
N ALA A 51 -4.31 -4.04 0.44
CA ALA A 51 -4.20 -4.34 1.86
C ALA A 51 -5.13 -3.46 2.72
N VAL A 52 -5.08 -2.14 2.51
CA VAL A 52 -5.93 -1.17 3.22
C VAL A 52 -7.40 -1.37 2.88
N HIS A 53 -7.71 -1.67 1.61
CA HIS A 53 -9.08 -1.95 1.18
C HIS A 53 -9.68 -3.15 1.93
N HIS A 54 -8.96 -4.26 1.99
CA HIS A 54 -9.41 -5.45 2.69
C HIS A 54 -9.49 -5.24 4.21
N TYR A 55 -8.55 -4.51 4.81
CA TYR A 55 -8.64 -4.14 6.22
C TYR A 55 -9.92 -3.35 6.51
N LYS A 56 -10.25 -2.34 5.69
CA LYS A 56 -11.49 -1.56 5.82
C LYS A 56 -12.74 -2.42 5.67
N LEU A 57 -12.73 -3.42 4.79
CA LEU A 57 -13.85 -4.37 4.70
C LEU A 57 -14.00 -5.20 5.98
N ALA A 58 -12.90 -5.57 6.63
CA ALA A 58 -12.89 -6.33 7.89
C ALA A 58 -13.44 -5.53 9.08
N THR A 59 -13.28 -4.20 9.10
CA THR A 59 -13.74 -3.33 10.20
C THR A 59 -15.09 -2.67 9.95
N LYS A 60 -15.52 -2.53 8.69
CA LYS A 60 -16.78 -1.83 8.33
C LYS A 60 -18.06 -2.54 8.82
N ARG A 61 -18.07 -3.87 8.88
CA ARG A 61 -19.28 -4.66 9.18
C ARG A 61 -19.21 -5.47 10.47
N TRP A 62 -18.01 -5.67 11.01
CA TRP A 62 -17.80 -6.43 12.23
C TRP A 62 -17.16 -5.53 13.27
N ARG A 63 -17.48 -5.77 14.55
CA ARG A 63 -16.75 -5.13 15.64
C ARG A 63 -15.26 -5.44 15.51
N PRO A 64 -14.38 -4.47 15.80
CA PRO A 64 -12.95 -4.71 15.92
C PRO A 64 -12.69 -5.89 16.87
N SER A 65 -11.74 -6.73 16.50
CA SER A 65 -11.23 -7.81 17.33
C SER A 65 -9.73 -7.63 17.49
N GLN A 66 -9.13 -8.36 18.44
CA GLN A 66 -7.66 -8.38 18.59
C GLN A 66 -6.93 -8.69 17.27
N LYS A 67 -7.55 -9.47 16.36
CA LYS A 67 -6.97 -9.77 15.05
C LYS A 67 -6.99 -8.57 14.11
N THR A 68 -8.00 -7.70 14.18
CA THR A 68 -8.00 -6.46 13.39
C THR A 68 -7.01 -5.46 13.95
N GLU A 69 -6.89 -5.34 15.27
CA GLU A 69 -5.88 -4.47 15.90
C GLU A 69 -4.46 -4.87 15.47
N ILE A 70 -4.12 -6.16 15.58
CA ILE A 70 -2.82 -6.67 15.12
C ILE A 70 -2.62 -6.42 13.62
N ALA A 71 -3.65 -6.60 12.79
CA ALA A 71 -3.55 -6.35 11.35
C ALA A 71 -3.31 -4.85 11.06
N GLU A 72 -3.95 -3.96 11.80
CA GLU A 72 -3.75 -2.51 11.71
C GLU A 72 -2.32 -2.12 12.09
N GLU A 73 -1.79 -2.67 13.19
CA GLU A 73 -0.41 -2.44 13.61
C GLU A 73 0.60 -2.89 12.56
N ILE A 74 0.37 -4.06 11.95
CA ILE A 74 1.23 -4.60 10.89
C ILE A 74 1.21 -3.68 9.66
N ILE A 75 0.02 -3.29 9.19
CA ILE A 75 -0.13 -2.40 8.02
C ILE A 75 0.49 -1.02 8.33
N SER A 76 0.22 -0.48 9.51
CA SER A 76 0.76 0.81 9.95
C SER A 76 2.27 0.80 10.05
N SER A 77 2.85 -0.29 10.55
CA SER A 77 4.30 -0.48 10.64
C SER A 77 4.94 -0.58 9.26
N ALA A 78 4.29 -1.29 8.33
CA ALA A 78 4.75 -1.39 6.96
C ALA A 78 4.75 -0.03 6.24
N ILE A 79 3.71 0.78 6.44
CA ILE A 79 3.67 2.17 5.95
C ILE A 79 4.80 3.00 6.57
N GLY A 80 4.98 2.91 7.90
CA GLY A 80 6.04 3.63 8.60
C GLY A 80 7.44 3.29 8.07
N LEU A 81 7.72 2.01 7.80
CA LEU A 81 8.98 1.57 7.19
C LEU A 81 9.17 2.16 5.78
N ARG A 82 8.11 2.21 4.96
CA ARG A 82 8.16 2.82 3.62
C ARG A 82 8.44 4.33 3.73
N ILE A 83 7.75 5.04 4.62
CA ILE A 83 8.00 6.47 4.87
C ILE A 83 9.46 6.69 5.32
N ALA A 84 9.97 5.89 6.25
CA ALA A 84 11.35 6.01 6.73
C ALA A 84 12.37 5.83 5.60
N LYS A 85 12.16 4.88 4.68
CA LYS A 85 13.02 4.71 3.49
C LYS A 85 13.00 5.95 2.59
N LEU A 86 11.83 6.54 2.34
CA LEU A 86 11.70 7.75 1.54
C LEU A 86 12.35 8.96 2.22
N GLN A 87 12.20 9.09 3.55
CA GLN A 87 12.85 10.13 4.34
C GLN A 87 14.38 10.00 4.31
N ASN A 88 14.90 8.78 4.41
CA ASN A 88 16.34 8.54 4.26
C ASN A 88 16.83 8.96 2.87
N ARG A 89 16.07 8.63 1.82
CA ARG A 89 16.41 9.05 0.46
C ARG A 89 16.37 10.57 0.30
N LEU A 90 15.40 11.25 0.89
CA LEU A 90 15.36 12.72 0.93
C LEU A 90 16.58 13.30 1.66
N ALA A 91 16.99 12.71 2.78
CA ALA A 91 18.16 13.14 3.51
C ALA A 91 19.46 12.97 2.71
N GLU A 92 19.54 11.97 1.82
CA GLU A 92 20.66 11.81 0.87
C GLU A 92 20.66 12.88 -0.23
N LEU A 93 19.48 13.30 -0.71
CA LEU A 93 19.33 14.30 -1.77
C LEU A 93 19.59 15.73 -1.27
N GLU A 94 19.22 16.03 -0.02
CA GLU A 94 19.33 17.37 0.57
C GLU A 94 20.74 18.00 0.42
N PRO A 95 21.85 17.34 0.79
CA PRO A 95 23.18 17.91 0.62
C PRO A 95 23.61 18.09 -0.85
N MET A 96 22.94 17.43 -1.80
CA MET A 96 23.22 17.60 -3.23
C MET A 96 22.48 18.80 -3.83
N ILE A 97 21.23 19.01 -3.40
CA ILE A 97 20.35 20.09 -3.85
C ILE A 97 20.69 21.41 -3.15
N ASN A 98 20.86 21.35 -1.82
CA ASN A 98 21.14 22.49 -0.95
C ASN A 98 22.48 22.30 -0.20
N PRO A 99 23.61 22.19 -0.92
CA PRO A 99 24.91 22.10 -0.28
C PRO A 99 25.26 23.40 0.47
N SER A 100 26.06 23.29 1.52
CA SER A 100 26.57 24.48 2.23
C SER A 100 27.40 25.36 1.29
N TRP A 101 27.32 26.69 1.46
CA TRP A 101 28.07 27.66 0.65
C TRP A 101 29.59 27.48 0.69
N ARG A 102 30.09 26.82 1.74
CA ARG A 102 31.51 26.47 1.92
C ARG A 102 31.94 25.25 1.12
N SER A 103 31.01 24.47 0.58
CA SER A 103 31.32 23.24 -0.14
C SER A 103 31.67 23.50 -1.60
N LEU A 104 32.54 22.66 -2.16
CA LEU A 104 32.83 22.66 -3.61
C LEU A 104 31.58 22.34 -4.45
N GLN A 105 30.64 21.58 -3.89
CA GLN A 105 29.39 21.22 -4.56
C GLN A 105 28.52 22.45 -4.80
N TYR A 106 28.48 23.40 -3.86
CA TYR A 106 27.75 24.65 -4.02
C TYR A 106 28.21 25.45 -5.24
N TRP A 107 29.52 25.65 -5.37
CA TRP A 107 30.08 26.37 -6.52
C TRP A 107 29.91 25.60 -7.84
N ARG A 108 30.03 24.27 -7.79
CA ARG A 108 29.72 23.42 -8.95
C ARG A 108 28.26 23.57 -9.39
N ASN A 109 27.32 23.64 -8.45
CA ASN A 109 25.90 23.76 -8.73
C ASN A 109 25.53 25.08 -9.42
N LEU A 110 26.36 26.12 -9.32
CA LEU A 110 26.15 27.39 -10.04
C LEU A 110 26.51 27.32 -11.54
N LEU A 111 27.24 26.29 -11.97
CA LEU A 111 27.63 26.15 -13.36
C LEU A 111 26.41 25.79 -14.24
N PRO A 112 26.24 26.42 -15.42
CA PRO A 112 25.11 26.16 -16.32
C PRO A 112 24.92 24.68 -16.67
N ARG A 113 26.04 23.95 -16.81
CA ARG A 113 26.07 22.51 -17.13
C ARG A 113 25.39 21.62 -16.08
N ASN A 114 25.27 22.10 -14.83
CA ASN A 114 24.67 21.33 -13.74
C ASN A 114 23.19 21.67 -13.49
N ARG A 115 22.62 22.64 -14.22
CA ARG A 115 21.23 23.07 -14.03
C ARG A 115 20.22 21.95 -14.26
N GLN A 116 20.34 21.22 -15.37
CA GLN A 116 19.44 20.10 -15.69
C GLN A 116 19.49 19.02 -14.61
N LYS A 117 20.70 18.61 -14.20
CA LYS A 117 20.88 17.64 -13.12
C LYS A 117 20.26 18.10 -11.79
N LEU A 118 20.34 19.39 -11.47
CA LEU A 118 19.71 19.95 -10.27
C LEU A 118 18.18 19.98 -10.37
N GLU A 119 17.64 20.22 -11.56
CA GLU A 119 16.20 20.14 -11.81
C GLU A 119 15.71 18.70 -11.64
N GLU A 120 16.41 17.71 -12.18
CA GLU A 120 16.11 16.28 -11.98
C GLU A 120 16.11 15.90 -10.48
N LEU A 121 17.12 16.33 -9.72
CA LEU A 121 17.19 16.07 -8.28
C LEU A 121 16.05 16.74 -7.51
N ARG A 122 15.64 17.95 -7.92
CA ARG A 122 14.49 18.67 -7.32
C ARG A 122 13.16 18.03 -7.70
N GLU A 123 13.05 17.43 -8.88
CA GLU A 123 11.89 16.63 -9.27
C GLU A 123 11.82 15.34 -8.46
N GLU A 124 12.94 14.63 -8.30
CA GLU A 124 13.02 13.46 -7.41
C GLU A 124 12.62 13.83 -5.97
N GLN A 125 13.15 14.93 -5.44
CA GLN A 125 12.79 15.43 -4.11
C GLN A 125 11.27 15.69 -3.98
N ARG A 126 10.66 16.35 -4.96
CA ARG A 126 9.21 16.61 -4.98
C ARG A 126 8.41 15.33 -5.03
N GLY A 127 8.76 14.39 -5.90
CA GLY A 127 8.08 13.09 -6.00
C GLY A 127 8.17 12.27 -4.70
N LEU A 128 9.31 12.30 -4.02
CA LEU A 128 9.48 11.63 -2.72
C LEU A 128 8.64 12.29 -1.62
N GLN A 129 8.56 13.62 -1.60
CA GLN A 129 7.71 14.35 -0.65
C GLN A 129 6.23 14.05 -0.87
N GLU A 130 5.77 14.04 -2.12
CA GLU A 130 4.40 13.65 -2.49
C GLU A 130 4.09 12.22 -2.05
N ALA A 131 5.00 11.27 -2.30
CA ALA A 131 4.85 9.89 -1.87
C ALA A 131 4.74 9.76 -0.34
N ILE A 132 5.55 10.51 0.41
CA ILE A 132 5.44 10.55 1.88
C ILE A 132 4.09 11.12 2.30
N GLN A 133 3.63 12.22 1.70
CA GLN A 133 2.33 12.80 2.04
C GLN A 133 1.18 11.82 1.79
N VAL A 134 1.20 11.11 0.67
CA VAL A 134 0.19 10.08 0.35
C VAL A 134 0.23 8.97 1.41
N LEU A 135 1.40 8.41 1.72
CA LEU A 135 1.56 7.35 2.70
C LEU A 135 1.12 7.79 4.12
N SER A 136 1.49 9.00 4.54
CA SER A 136 1.04 9.57 5.81
C SER A 136 -0.47 9.72 5.86
N SER A 137 -1.10 10.20 4.78
CA SER A 137 -2.56 10.33 4.72
C SER A 137 -3.27 8.97 4.78
N ILE A 138 -2.67 7.91 4.23
CA ILE A 138 -3.19 6.54 4.33
C ILE A 138 -3.07 6.05 5.78
N GLN A 139 -1.95 6.33 6.44
CA GLN A 139 -1.71 5.96 7.83
C GLN A 139 -2.68 6.66 8.79
N GLU A 140 -2.94 7.95 8.60
CA GLU A 140 -3.93 8.71 9.38
C GLU A 140 -5.33 8.15 9.18
N LYS A 141 -5.73 7.88 7.93
CA LYS A 141 -7.02 7.27 7.61
C LYS A 141 -7.18 5.86 8.18
N LEU A 142 -6.09 5.11 8.39
CA LEU A 142 -6.18 3.82 9.07
C LEU A 142 -6.55 4.02 10.54
N LYS A 143 -5.89 4.94 11.23
CA LYS A 143 -6.11 5.25 12.65
C LYS A 143 -7.47 5.88 12.94
N GLU A 144 -8.02 6.67 12.02
CA GLU A 144 -9.35 7.29 12.18
C GLU A 144 -10.51 6.28 12.08
N ASN A 145 -10.27 5.09 11.50
CA ASN A 145 -11.28 4.06 11.28
C ASN A 145 -11.17 2.87 12.26
N ALA A 146 -10.30 2.98 13.27
CA ALA A 146 -10.16 2.03 14.38
C ALA A 146 -11.07 2.45 15.55
#